data_AF-A0A2W5TPE6-F1
#
_entry.id   AF-A0A2W5TPE6-F1
#
_cell.length_a   1.000
_cell.length_b   1.000
_cell.length_c   1.000
_cell.angle_alpha   90.00
_cell.angle_beta   90.00
_cell.angle_gamma   90.00
#
_symmetry.space_group_name_H-M   'P 1'
#
loop_
_entity.id
_entity.type
_entity.pdbx_description
1 polymer ?
#
loop_
_entity_poly.entity_id
_entity_poly.type
_entity_poly.pdbx_seq_one_letter_code
_entity_poly.pdbx_strand_id
1 'polypeptide(L)'
;MSIPVSIHADRHLASLGGEPHVFHCHHYNCFLQKSIVDQSALVQHEALLTDAATEVVFAELQALGAHVDTSALFRQLGFGLLDTASLDQHGGIATVQASHYALGWRSKYERSGAPVCFFNAGFIEAVARHRFGHAFTVTETACVAAGAHACHFEVKRGGRASLPPSPGLGAVSTWPARTPFATKTSVDEAAIIQACAGLPLAGNAEGKIDAFGVSLTRHFANYYNLISYRFDAQMNESAGDAATEAARILLKEAGQVCAFHTFGGIMQSAEWDALIKPQCETTEDWVYGMVSVVNALGWGRWSVAALEPARRLELVIDGSYESNGYLAAFGKSNTPRCYLATGGTSGLMNLVYHADIQSRPALTPQFYERTYNEGHFFVAREVECRAMGASQCRFVAERL
;
A
#
# COMPACT_ATOMS: atom_id res chain seq x y z
N MET A 1 -6.46 18.83 -15.80
CA MET A 1 -7.33 17.67 -16.10
C MET A 1 -6.78 16.47 -15.34
N SER A 2 -7.63 15.55 -14.88
CA SER A 2 -7.16 14.30 -14.24
C SER A 2 -6.54 13.37 -15.28
N ILE A 3 -5.42 12.76 -14.95
CA ILE A 3 -4.74 11.77 -15.78
C ILE A 3 -5.53 10.45 -15.68
N PRO A 4 -5.96 9.84 -16.79
CA PRO A 4 -6.84 8.68 -16.76
C PRO A 4 -6.12 7.44 -16.21
N VAL A 5 -6.78 6.71 -15.32
CA VAL A 5 -6.33 5.42 -14.79
C VAL A 5 -6.97 4.29 -15.59
N SER A 6 -6.18 3.33 -16.04
CA SER A 6 -6.69 2.10 -16.68
C SER A 6 -7.14 1.10 -15.63
N ILE A 7 -8.39 0.65 -15.73
CA ILE A 7 -8.95 -0.36 -14.83
C ILE A 7 -8.96 -1.73 -15.53
N HIS A 8 -8.34 -2.71 -14.91
CA HIS A 8 -8.30 -4.11 -15.36
C HIS A 8 -9.31 -4.90 -14.54
N ALA A 9 -10.60 -4.71 -14.85
CA ALA A 9 -11.71 -5.17 -14.02
C ALA A 9 -11.72 -6.70 -13.84
N ASP A 10 -11.34 -7.46 -14.87
CA ASP A 10 -11.19 -8.90 -14.76
C ASP A 10 -10.19 -9.27 -13.66
N ARG A 11 -9.09 -8.53 -13.52
CA ARG A 11 -7.99 -8.87 -12.61
C ARG A 11 -8.04 -8.13 -11.27
N HIS A 12 -8.99 -7.22 -11.10
CA HIS A 12 -9.06 -6.33 -9.93
C HIS A 12 -7.75 -5.56 -9.72
N LEU A 13 -7.17 -5.07 -10.81
CA LEU A 13 -5.97 -4.24 -10.84
C LEU A 13 -6.29 -2.88 -11.47
N ALA A 14 -5.47 -1.88 -11.18
CA ALA A 14 -5.48 -0.59 -11.85
C ALA A 14 -4.06 -0.21 -12.26
N SER A 15 -3.92 0.59 -13.31
CA SER A 15 -2.62 1.09 -13.75
C SER A 15 -2.66 2.52 -14.28
N LEU A 16 -1.54 3.21 -14.13
CA LEU A 16 -1.32 4.56 -14.63
C LEU A 16 0.10 4.61 -15.22
N GLY A 17 0.24 5.12 -16.44
CA GLY A 17 1.53 5.16 -17.16
C GLY A 17 2.31 3.84 -17.14
N GLY A 18 1.64 2.69 -17.27
CA GLY A 18 2.28 1.36 -17.26
C GLY A 18 2.62 0.80 -15.87
N GLU A 19 2.49 1.58 -14.81
CA GLU A 19 2.69 1.15 -13.43
C GLU A 19 1.39 0.66 -12.79
N PRO A 20 1.42 -0.40 -11.96
CA PRO A 20 0.27 -0.84 -11.17
C PRO A 20 0.04 0.13 -10.01
N HIS A 21 -1.22 0.53 -9.82
CA HIS A 21 -1.64 1.45 -8.79
C HIS A 21 -2.65 0.80 -7.85
N VAL A 22 -2.45 1.01 -6.56
CA VAL A 22 -3.28 0.48 -5.48
C VAL A 22 -3.67 1.58 -4.51
N PHE A 23 -4.81 1.44 -3.84
CA PHE A 23 -5.13 2.32 -2.72
C PHE A 23 -4.58 1.78 -1.42
N HIS A 24 -3.93 2.65 -0.67
CA HIS A 24 -3.48 2.40 0.71
C HIS A 24 -3.64 3.65 1.55
N CYS A 25 -3.82 3.48 2.85
CA CYS A 25 -3.97 4.59 3.77
C CYS A 25 -2.65 4.99 4.43
N HIS A 26 -2.66 6.18 5.04
CA HIS A 26 -1.55 6.69 5.82
C HIS A 26 -1.12 5.78 7.00
N HIS A 27 -1.98 4.90 7.53
CA HIS A 27 -1.56 3.91 8.54
C HIS A 27 -0.58 2.90 7.95
N TYR A 28 -0.90 2.29 6.80
CA TYR A 28 0.01 1.36 6.13
C TYR A 28 1.30 2.06 5.70
N ASN A 29 1.18 3.19 4.99
CA ASN A 29 2.33 3.91 4.43
C ASN A 29 3.31 4.34 5.52
N CYS A 30 2.81 4.93 6.62
CA CYS A 30 3.68 5.40 7.69
C CYS A 30 4.23 4.27 8.55
N PHE A 31 3.46 3.19 8.78
CA PHE A 31 3.94 2.04 9.55
C PHE A 31 5.03 1.30 8.79
N LEU A 32 4.80 0.93 7.52
CA LEU A 32 5.80 0.25 6.70
C LEU A 32 7.10 1.05 6.59
N GLN A 33 6.99 2.36 6.35
CA GLN A 33 8.17 3.23 6.31
C GLN A 33 8.89 3.24 7.66
N LYS A 34 8.16 3.40 8.77
CA LYS A 34 8.74 3.41 10.11
C LYS A 34 9.46 2.09 10.42
N SER A 35 8.87 0.94 10.07
CA SER A 35 9.50 -0.37 10.24
C SER A 35 10.85 -0.47 9.53
N ILE A 36 10.99 0.14 8.36
CA ILE A 36 12.26 0.20 7.63
C ILE A 36 13.25 1.17 8.29
N VAL A 37 12.78 2.37 8.65
CA VAL A 37 13.60 3.42 9.29
C VAL A 37 14.15 2.97 10.65
N ASP A 38 13.34 2.28 11.46
CA ASP A 38 13.75 1.78 12.78
C ASP A 38 14.85 0.70 12.69
N GLN A 39 15.12 0.16 11.50
CA GLN A 39 16.22 -0.77 11.22
C GLN A 39 17.41 -0.08 10.54
N SER A 40 17.59 1.24 10.72
CA SER A 40 18.66 2.02 10.09
C SER A 40 20.08 1.53 10.38
N ALA A 41 20.28 0.74 11.45
CA ALA A 41 21.57 0.12 11.75
C ALA A 41 21.91 -1.06 10.83
N LEU A 42 20.89 -1.66 10.19
CA LEU A 42 21.01 -2.84 9.33
C LEU A 42 20.68 -2.54 7.87
N VAL A 43 20.00 -1.42 7.60
CA VAL A 43 19.41 -1.13 6.30
C VAL A 43 19.72 0.31 5.89
N GLN A 44 20.07 0.49 4.62
CA GLN A 44 20.25 1.80 3.99
C GLN A 44 18.88 2.42 3.66
N HIS A 45 18.11 2.73 4.71
CA HIS A 45 16.68 3.08 4.62
C HIS A 45 16.40 4.28 3.71
N GLU A 46 17.19 5.37 3.80
CA GLU A 46 16.97 6.56 2.96
C GLU A 46 17.10 6.24 1.48
N ALA A 47 18.19 5.54 1.11
CA ALA A 47 18.43 5.10 -0.26
C ALA A 47 17.33 4.13 -0.70
N LEU A 48 17.02 3.12 0.10
CA LEU A 48 15.96 2.14 -0.19
C LEU A 48 14.61 2.80 -0.49
N LEU A 49 14.16 3.71 0.36
CA LEU A 49 12.85 4.35 0.24
C LEU A 49 12.82 5.41 -0.87
N THR A 50 13.90 6.15 -1.06
CA THR A 50 13.97 7.21 -2.11
C THR A 50 14.16 6.58 -3.49
N ASP A 51 15.11 5.65 -3.62
CA ASP A 51 15.45 5.01 -4.90
C ASP A 51 14.28 4.22 -5.47
N ALA A 52 13.56 3.45 -4.63
CA ALA A 52 12.39 2.70 -5.08
C ALA A 52 11.29 3.64 -5.60
N ALA A 53 11.11 4.81 -4.98
CA ALA A 53 10.16 5.82 -5.45
C ALA A 53 10.63 6.44 -6.77
N THR A 54 11.90 6.82 -6.87
CA THR A 54 12.48 7.37 -8.12
C THR A 54 12.32 6.39 -9.29
N GLU A 55 12.59 5.10 -9.07
CA GLU A 55 12.51 4.06 -10.09
C GLU A 55 11.11 3.94 -10.71
N VAL A 56 10.07 3.81 -9.86
CA VAL A 56 8.70 3.59 -10.35
C VAL A 56 8.06 4.86 -10.89
N VAL A 57 8.33 6.02 -10.26
CA VAL A 57 7.77 7.30 -10.73
C VAL A 57 8.42 7.69 -12.05
N PHE A 58 9.73 7.52 -12.21
CA PHE A 58 10.40 7.85 -13.47
C PHE A 58 9.89 6.99 -14.63
N ALA A 59 9.67 5.70 -14.41
CA ALA A 59 9.08 4.81 -15.40
C ALA A 59 7.67 5.28 -15.83
N GLU A 60 6.81 5.64 -14.88
CA GLU A 60 5.48 6.19 -15.17
C GLU A 60 5.56 7.49 -15.97
N LEU A 61 6.41 8.44 -15.54
CA LEU A 61 6.56 9.73 -16.22
C LEU A 61 7.06 9.55 -17.67
N GLN A 62 7.98 8.61 -17.92
CA GLN A 62 8.41 8.29 -19.28
C GLN A 62 7.26 7.79 -20.15
N ALA A 63 6.40 6.91 -19.61
CA ALA A 63 5.25 6.40 -20.33
C ALA A 63 4.16 7.46 -20.57
N LEU A 64 3.97 8.40 -19.63
CA LEU A 64 3.03 9.52 -19.76
C LEU A 64 3.54 10.62 -20.71
N GLY A 65 4.85 10.69 -20.93
CA GLY A 65 5.48 11.61 -21.87
C GLY A 65 5.83 12.99 -21.29
N ALA A 66 6.47 13.82 -22.11
CA ALA A 66 7.10 15.08 -21.68
C ALA A 66 6.11 16.17 -21.22
N HIS A 67 4.82 16.05 -21.55
CA HIS A 67 3.79 17.08 -21.28
C HIS A 67 2.92 16.77 -20.05
N VAL A 68 3.25 15.73 -19.28
CA VAL A 68 2.50 15.40 -18.07
C VAL A 68 2.65 16.51 -17.03
N ASP A 69 1.52 16.97 -16.48
CA ASP A 69 1.50 17.87 -15.34
C ASP A 69 1.78 17.07 -14.06
N THR A 70 3.05 17.09 -13.63
CA THR A 70 3.53 16.32 -12.47
C THR A 70 2.96 16.83 -11.15
N SER A 71 2.57 18.11 -11.07
CA SER A 71 1.96 18.67 -9.86
C SER A 71 0.49 18.23 -9.77
N ALA A 72 -0.22 18.21 -10.89
CA ALA A 72 -1.57 17.65 -10.96
C ALA A 72 -1.59 16.14 -10.71
N LEU A 73 -0.60 15.39 -11.21
CA LEU A 73 -0.41 13.96 -10.91
C LEU A 73 -0.22 13.72 -9.42
N PHE A 74 0.75 14.41 -8.79
CA PHE A 74 1.04 14.27 -7.36
C PHE A 74 -0.20 14.55 -6.50
N ARG A 75 -0.94 15.60 -6.85
CA ARG A 75 -2.23 15.94 -6.23
C ARG A 75 -3.26 14.84 -6.43
N GLN A 76 -3.48 14.39 -7.67
CA GLN A 76 -4.45 13.35 -8.00
C GLN A 76 -4.21 12.06 -7.21
N LEU A 77 -2.95 11.68 -7.01
CA LEU A 77 -2.55 10.48 -6.29
C LEU A 77 -2.68 10.61 -4.75
N GLY A 78 -2.96 11.80 -4.23
CA GLY A 78 -3.24 12.02 -2.80
C GLY A 78 -2.00 12.32 -1.94
N PHE A 79 -0.88 12.74 -2.55
CA PHE A 79 0.36 12.98 -1.81
C PHE A 79 0.52 14.39 -1.24
N GLY A 80 -0.38 15.32 -1.60
CA GLY A 80 -0.35 16.73 -1.22
C GLY A 80 -0.25 17.66 -2.42
N LEU A 81 0.30 18.86 -2.20
CA LEU A 81 0.54 19.85 -3.25
C LEU A 81 2.03 20.02 -3.49
N LEU A 82 2.48 19.73 -4.71
CA LEU A 82 3.87 19.82 -5.12
C LEU A 82 4.11 21.11 -5.90
N ASP A 83 5.14 21.87 -5.52
CA ASP A 83 5.69 22.99 -6.27
C ASP A 83 7.13 22.68 -6.69
N THR A 84 7.38 22.72 -8.00
CA THR A 84 8.68 22.52 -8.65
C THR A 84 9.08 23.69 -9.55
N ALA A 85 8.45 24.86 -9.39
CA ALA A 85 8.69 26.03 -10.24
C ALA A 85 10.14 26.52 -10.18
N SER A 86 10.81 26.33 -9.03
CA SER A 86 12.20 26.73 -8.80
C SER A 86 13.23 25.66 -9.23
N LEU A 87 12.81 24.57 -9.88
CA LEU A 87 13.73 23.59 -10.44
C LEU A 87 14.20 23.99 -11.84
N ASP A 88 15.50 23.86 -12.08
CA ASP A 88 16.13 24.03 -13.38
C ASP A 88 17.12 22.88 -13.68
N GLN A 89 17.85 23.02 -14.78
CA GLN A 89 18.81 22.02 -15.21
C GLN A 89 19.95 21.79 -14.20
N HIS A 90 20.23 22.70 -13.28
CA HIS A 90 21.30 22.61 -12.26
C HIS A 90 20.80 22.10 -10.91
N GLY A 91 19.50 22.11 -10.67
CA GLY A 91 18.87 21.71 -9.41
C GLY A 91 17.85 22.75 -8.97
N GLY A 92 17.69 22.93 -7.66
CA GLY A 92 16.82 23.96 -7.10
C GLY A 92 16.10 23.50 -5.84
N ILE A 93 15.00 24.18 -5.53
CA ILE A 93 14.15 23.84 -4.38
C ILE A 93 12.78 23.37 -4.89
N ALA A 94 12.30 22.25 -4.34
CA ALA A 94 10.92 21.84 -4.43
C ALA A 94 10.25 21.97 -3.06
N THR A 95 8.95 22.24 -3.06
CA THR A 95 8.15 22.36 -1.82
C THR A 95 6.94 21.45 -1.90
N VAL A 96 6.63 20.76 -0.81
CA VAL A 96 5.40 19.98 -0.67
C VAL A 96 4.59 20.53 0.50
N GLN A 97 3.36 20.94 0.21
CA GLN A 97 2.37 21.26 1.23
C GLN A 97 1.47 20.04 1.50
N ALA A 98 1.02 19.95 2.74
CA ALA A 98 0.10 18.89 3.20
C ALA A 98 0.56 17.46 2.86
N SER A 99 1.87 17.20 2.95
CA SER A 99 2.42 15.89 2.59
C SER A 99 1.72 14.74 3.33
N HIS A 100 1.30 13.74 2.56
CA HIS A 100 0.70 12.51 3.09
C HIS A 100 1.57 11.85 4.16
N TYR A 101 2.87 11.68 3.90
CA TYR A 101 3.82 11.07 4.83
C TYR A 101 4.05 11.93 6.08
N ALA A 102 4.29 13.23 5.92
CA ALA A 102 4.58 14.09 7.07
C ALA A 102 3.36 14.28 7.99
N LEU A 103 2.17 14.49 7.41
CA LEU A 103 0.93 14.61 8.18
C LEU A 103 0.52 13.26 8.79
N GLY A 104 0.66 12.18 8.02
CA GLY A 104 0.43 10.81 8.47
C GLY A 104 1.29 10.46 9.69
N TRP A 105 2.59 10.80 9.64
CA TRP A 105 3.51 10.62 10.76
C TRP A 105 3.02 11.36 12.01
N ARG A 106 2.72 12.67 11.90
CA ARG A 106 2.24 13.48 13.03
C ARG A 106 0.94 12.99 13.65
N SER A 107 0.09 12.34 12.88
CA SER A 107 -1.18 11.81 13.38
C SER A 107 -1.01 10.55 14.23
N LYS A 108 0.16 9.90 14.20
CA LYS A 108 0.39 8.56 14.79
C LYS A 108 1.51 8.53 15.79
N TYR A 109 2.56 9.29 15.50
CA TYR A 109 3.81 9.23 16.23
C TYR A 109 4.13 10.59 16.81
N GLU A 110 5.08 10.60 17.73
CA GLU A 110 5.67 11.83 18.21
C GLU A 110 6.34 12.61 17.07
N ARG A 111 6.62 13.88 17.34
CA ARG A 111 7.37 14.75 16.43
C ARG A 111 8.65 14.02 16.00
N SER A 112 8.87 13.93 14.69
CA SER A 112 10.08 13.30 14.18
C SER A 112 11.30 14.15 14.49
N GLY A 113 12.41 13.50 14.87
CA GLY A 113 13.72 14.15 15.00
C GLY A 113 14.38 14.44 13.64
N ALA A 114 13.89 13.82 12.56
CA ALA A 114 14.44 13.94 11.21
C ALA A 114 13.32 14.03 10.15
N PRO A 115 13.62 14.47 8.92
CA PRO A 115 12.68 14.42 7.80
C PRO A 115 12.20 12.99 7.50
N VAL A 116 10.98 12.85 6.96
CA VAL A 116 10.33 11.53 6.76
C VAL A 116 9.66 11.37 5.39
N CYS A 117 9.80 12.32 4.47
CA CYS A 117 9.11 12.30 3.18
C CYS A 117 9.95 11.63 2.08
N PHE A 118 10.46 10.42 2.33
CA PHE A 118 11.35 9.72 1.42
C PHE A 118 10.71 9.43 0.06
N PHE A 119 9.43 9.01 0.03
CA PHE A 119 8.71 8.84 -1.23
C PHE A 119 8.63 10.15 -2.02
N ASN A 120 8.33 11.28 -1.36
CA ASN A 120 8.27 12.58 -2.05
C ASN A 120 9.63 12.97 -2.62
N ALA A 121 10.72 12.71 -1.88
CA ALA A 121 12.07 12.97 -2.37
C ALA A 121 12.34 12.21 -3.67
N GLY A 122 11.98 10.92 -3.72
CA GLY A 122 12.14 10.11 -4.94
C GLY A 122 11.20 10.53 -6.08
N PHE A 123 9.97 10.94 -5.76
CA PHE A 123 9.05 11.52 -6.74
C PHE A 123 9.65 12.79 -7.36
N ILE A 124 10.17 13.70 -6.56
CA ILE A 124 10.82 14.95 -7.00
C ILE A 124 12.05 14.65 -7.84
N GLU A 125 12.85 13.65 -7.46
CA GLU A 125 14.02 13.22 -8.23
C GLU A 125 13.59 12.74 -9.62
N ALA A 126 12.55 11.90 -9.70
CA ALA A 126 12.00 11.41 -10.96
C ALA A 126 11.47 12.57 -11.84
N VAL A 127 10.81 13.57 -11.25
CA VAL A 127 10.36 14.77 -11.98
C VAL A 127 11.55 15.55 -12.55
N ALA A 128 12.60 15.79 -11.76
CA ALA A 128 13.80 16.49 -12.23
C ALA A 128 14.51 15.72 -13.35
N ARG A 129 14.66 14.39 -13.20
CA ARG A 129 15.23 13.50 -14.22
C ARG A 129 14.43 13.55 -15.51
N HIS A 130 13.10 13.45 -15.44
CA HIS A 130 12.21 13.46 -16.59
C HIS A 130 12.27 14.79 -17.34
N ARG A 131 12.27 15.90 -16.59
CA ARG A 131 12.25 17.25 -17.17
C ARG A 131 13.58 17.68 -17.79
N PHE A 132 14.70 17.29 -17.19
CA PHE A 132 16.02 17.82 -17.56
C PHE A 132 16.98 16.78 -18.16
N GLY A 133 16.64 15.49 -18.16
CA GLY A 133 17.46 14.44 -18.79
C GLY A 133 18.80 14.18 -18.10
N HIS A 134 18.93 14.53 -16.82
CA HIS A 134 20.13 14.34 -16.02
C HIS A 134 19.82 13.60 -14.72
N ALA A 135 20.85 13.03 -14.09
CA ALA A 135 20.73 12.49 -12.74
C ALA A 135 20.69 13.62 -11.70
N PHE A 136 19.84 13.43 -10.68
CA PHE A 136 19.73 14.32 -9.54
C PHE A 136 19.77 13.53 -8.23
N THR A 137 20.10 14.20 -7.15
CA THR A 137 19.83 13.75 -5.77
C THR A 137 18.89 14.74 -5.10
N VAL A 138 18.01 14.25 -4.24
CA VAL A 138 17.04 15.06 -3.51
C VAL A 138 17.19 14.82 -2.02
N THR A 139 17.29 15.90 -1.25
CA THR A 139 17.38 15.84 0.22
C THR A 139 16.27 16.69 0.81
N GLU A 140 15.44 16.12 1.70
CA GLU A 140 14.47 16.89 2.46
C GLU A 140 15.20 17.72 3.53
N THR A 141 15.13 19.05 3.45
CA THR A 141 15.84 19.98 4.34
C THR A 141 14.96 20.55 5.44
N ALA A 142 13.63 20.47 5.28
CA ALA A 142 12.65 20.81 6.29
C ALA A 142 11.43 19.91 6.14
N CYS A 143 10.84 19.49 7.26
CA CYS A 143 9.72 18.55 7.25
C CYS A 143 8.62 18.97 8.23
N VAL A 144 7.36 18.86 7.82
CA VAL A 144 6.21 19.11 8.71
C VAL A 144 6.21 18.16 9.90
N ALA A 145 6.62 16.90 9.72
CA ALA A 145 6.75 15.93 10.82
C ALA A 145 7.81 16.34 11.84
N ALA A 146 8.84 17.07 11.40
CA ALA A 146 9.86 17.66 12.25
C ALA A 146 9.51 19.08 12.73
N GLY A 147 8.28 19.56 12.49
CA GLY A 147 7.75 20.82 12.99
C GLY A 147 7.92 22.04 12.09
N ALA A 148 8.33 21.86 10.83
CA ALA A 148 8.30 22.93 9.83
C ALA A 148 6.86 23.23 9.34
N HIS A 149 6.65 24.35 8.67
CA HIS A 149 5.36 24.72 8.09
C HIS A 149 5.04 23.97 6.79
N ALA A 150 6.07 23.64 6.00
CA ALA A 150 5.99 22.88 4.77
C ALA A 150 7.21 21.95 4.66
N CYS A 151 7.14 20.97 3.77
CA CYS A 151 8.28 20.13 3.45
C CYS A 151 9.10 20.78 2.32
N HIS A 152 10.39 21.01 2.54
CA HIS A 152 11.29 21.59 1.54
C HIS A 152 12.34 20.57 1.14
N PHE A 153 12.64 20.53 -0.16
CA PHE A 153 13.56 19.57 -0.75
C PHE A 153 14.61 20.32 -1.57
N GLU A 154 15.87 20.07 -1.26
CA GLU A 154 17.01 20.54 -2.05
C GLU A 154 17.32 19.51 -3.14
N VAL A 155 17.32 19.95 -4.39
CA VAL A 155 17.62 19.15 -5.58
C VAL A 155 18.98 19.57 -6.13
N LYS A 156 19.89 18.62 -6.33
CA LYS A 156 21.23 18.86 -6.89
C LYS A 156 21.50 17.90 -8.03
N ARG A 157 22.21 18.35 -9.07
CA ARG A 157 22.80 17.44 -10.06
C ARG A 157 23.70 16.41 -9.35
N GLY A 158 23.55 15.14 -9.72
CA GLY A 158 24.33 14.06 -9.14
C GLY A 158 23.53 12.77 -9.02
N GLY A 159 24.07 11.77 -8.32
CA GLY A 159 23.39 10.48 -8.11
C GLY A 159 23.56 9.50 -9.27
N ARG A 160 22.71 8.46 -9.28
CA ARG A 160 22.83 7.33 -10.21
C ARG A 160 22.53 7.77 -11.65
N ALA A 161 23.45 7.50 -12.58
CA ALA A 161 23.32 7.88 -13.99
C ALA A 161 22.13 7.19 -14.68
N SER A 162 21.91 5.91 -14.36
CA SER A 162 20.77 5.13 -14.85
C SER A 162 19.95 4.58 -13.68
N LEU A 163 18.67 4.34 -13.94
CA LEU A 163 17.76 3.68 -13.01
C LEU A 163 17.46 2.26 -13.51
N PRO A 164 17.30 1.29 -12.61
CA PRO A 164 16.73 -0.01 -12.96
C PRO A 164 15.36 0.16 -13.64
N PRO A 165 15.00 -0.71 -14.59
CA PRO A 165 13.67 -0.70 -15.16
C PRO A 165 12.64 -1.10 -14.10
N SER A 166 11.47 -0.46 -14.11
CA SER A 166 10.34 -0.89 -13.31
C SER A 166 9.79 -2.23 -13.83
N PRO A 167 9.27 -3.12 -12.96
CA PRO A 167 8.61 -4.36 -13.40
C PRO A 167 7.25 -4.14 -14.08
N GLY A 168 6.75 -2.90 -14.17
CA GLY A 168 5.45 -2.58 -14.75
C GLY A 168 4.32 -3.34 -14.07
N LEU A 169 3.31 -3.82 -14.81
CA LEU A 169 2.21 -4.63 -14.25
C LEU A 169 2.66 -5.94 -13.57
N GLY A 170 3.92 -6.32 -13.69
CA GLY A 170 4.48 -7.54 -13.13
C GLY A 170 4.06 -8.80 -13.89
N ALA A 171 4.29 -9.97 -13.28
CA ALA A 171 3.89 -11.25 -13.85
C ALA A 171 2.39 -11.51 -13.59
N VAL A 172 1.53 -10.81 -14.33
CA VAL A 172 0.08 -10.88 -14.13
C VAL A 172 -0.43 -12.30 -14.34
N SER A 173 -1.32 -12.76 -13.46
CA SER A 173 -1.90 -14.09 -13.55
C SER A 173 -2.69 -14.28 -14.85
N THR A 174 -2.54 -15.47 -15.44
CA THR A 174 -3.33 -15.94 -16.60
C THR A 174 -4.43 -16.90 -16.19
N TRP A 175 -4.57 -17.19 -14.89
CA TRP A 175 -5.58 -18.11 -14.40
C TRP A 175 -6.97 -17.44 -14.41
N PRO A 176 -8.03 -18.19 -14.75
CA PRO A 176 -9.38 -17.65 -14.72
C PRO A 176 -9.81 -17.39 -13.28
N ALA A 177 -10.80 -16.50 -13.12
CA ALA A 177 -11.47 -16.30 -11.83
C ALA A 177 -11.98 -17.65 -11.33
N ARG A 178 -11.62 -17.98 -10.08
CA ARG A 178 -12.22 -19.14 -9.43
C ARG A 178 -13.69 -18.81 -9.18
N THR A 179 -14.57 -19.75 -9.50
CA THR A 179 -15.94 -19.68 -8.95
C THR A 179 -15.81 -19.73 -7.43
N PRO A 180 -16.34 -18.75 -6.68
CA PRO A 180 -16.34 -18.81 -5.22
C PRO A 180 -16.86 -20.18 -4.78
N PHE A 181 -16.12 -20.87 -3.93
CA PHE A 181 -16.64 -22.07 -3.29
C PHE A 181 -17.73 -21.58 -2.37
N ALA A 182 -18.99 -21.86 -2.73
CA ALA A 182 -20.19 -21.20 -2.23
C ALA A 182 -20.22 -21.09 -0.70
N THR A 183 -19.63 -20.00 -0.22
CA THR A 183 -20.08 -19.17 0.88
C THR A 183 -21.57 -18.83 0.67
N LYS A 184 -22.56 -19.36 1.40
CA LYS A 184 -23.90 -18.76 1.31
C LYS A 184 -23.79 -17.38 1.96
N THR A 185 -23.72 -16.33 1.15
CA THR A 185 -23.71 -14.92 1.57
C THR A 185 -24.90 -14.19 0.94
N SER A 186 -25.44 -13.20 1.64
CA SER A 186 -26.46 -12.30 1.10
C SER A 186 -25.87 -11.09 0.35
N VAL A 187 -24.54 -10.97 0.33
CA VAL A 187 -23.81 -9.86 -0.28
C VAL A 187 -23.72 -10.02 -1.80
N ASP A 188 -24.14 -8.99 -2.54
CA ASP A 188 -23.86 -8.83 -3.96
C ASP A 188 -22.46 -8.23 -4.15
N GLU A 189 -21.45 -9.10 -4.20
CA GLU A 189 -20.06 -8.71 -4.35
C GLU A 189 -19.83 -7.88 -5.62
N ALA A 190 -20.49 -8.23 -6.72
CA ALA A 190 -20.32 -7.55 -8.01
C ALA A 190 -20.85 -6.11 -7.96
N ALA A 191 -22.02 -5.90 -7.35
CA ALA A 191 -22.59 -4.57 -7.16
C ALA A 191 -21.71 -3.70 -6.26
N ILE A 192 -21.16 -4.27 -5.17
CA ILE A 192 -20.24 -3.53 -4.29
C ILE A 192 -18.96 -3.15 -5.04
N ILE A 193 -18.33 -4.09 -5.76
CA ILE A 193 -17.11 -3.81 -6.53
C ILE A 193 -17.35 -2.68 -7.53
N GLN A 194 -18.46 -2.74 -8.27
CA GLN A 194 -18.83 -1.71 -9.24
C GLN A 194 -19.05 -0.35 -8.57
N ALA A 195 -19.76 -0.30 -7.45
CA ALA A 195 -20.03 0.93 -6.73
C ALA A 195 -18.74 1.54 -6.14
N CYS A 196 -17.90 0.72 -5.51
CA CYS A 196 -16.61 1.17 -4.97
C CYS A 196 -15.65 1.65 -6.08
N ALA A 197 -15.62 0.99 -7.24
CA ALA A 197 -14.83 1.42 -8.38
C ALA A 197 -15.28 2.79 -8.95
N GLY A 198 -16.54 3.18 -8.72
CA GLY A 198 -17.10 4.47 -9.13
C GLY A 198 -16.86 5.62 -8.14
N LEU A 199 -16.27 5.37 -6.96
CA LEU A 199 -16.01 6.41 -5.98
C LEU A 199 -14.96 7.42 -6.50
N PRO A 200 -15.14 8.73 -6.27
CA PRO A 200 -14.21 9.76 -6.73
C PRO A 200 -12.96 9.84 -5.83
N LEU A 201 -12.19 8.75 -5.76
CA LEU A 201 -10.98 8.63 -4.96
C LEU A 201 -9.79 9.32 -5.66
N ALA A 202 -9.80 10.65 -5.65
CA ALA A 202 -8.75 11.51 -6.19
C ALA A 202 -8.51 12.72 -5.28
N GLY A 203 -7.30 13.28 -5.31
CA GLY A 203 -6.93 14.34 -4.38
C GLY A 203 -7.78 15.61 -4.51
N ASN A 204 -8.18 16.15 -3.36
CA ASN A 204 -8.94 17.39 -3.22
C ASN A 204 -8.08 18.66 -3.44
N ALA A 205 -8.61 19.83 -3.06
CA ALA A 205 -7.90 21.11 -3.21
C ALA A 205 -6.59 21.16 -2.41
N GLU A 206 -6.51 20.44 -1.30
CA GLU A 206 -5.33 20.28 -0.45
C GLU A 206 -4.43 19.11 -0.92
N GLY A 207 -4.83 18.40 -1.97
CA GLY A 207 -4.10 17.24 -2.52
C GLY A 207 -4.21 15.97 -1.70
N LYS A 208 -5.27 15.82 -0.91
CA LYS A 208 -5.55 14.64 -0.08
C LYS A 208 -6.72 13.84 -0.63
N ILE A 209 -6.67 12.53 -0.46
CA ILE A 209 -7.82 11.65 -0.68
C ILE A 209 -8.36 11.27 0.69
N ASP A 210 -9.36 11.98 1.19
CA ASP A 210 -10.00 11.69 2.47
C ASP A 210 -11.27 10.87 2.22
N ALA A 211 -11.24 9.58 2.58
CA ALA A 211 -12.35 8.65 2.38
C ALA A 211 -12.31 7.57 3.47
N PHE A 212 -13.47 7.01 3.81
CA PHE A 212 -13.57 5.93 4.81
C PHE A 212 -12.96 6.28 6.19
N GLY A 213 -12.99 7.56 6.56
CA GLY A 213 -12.40 8.05 7.81
C GLY A 213 -10.87 8.01 7.87
N VAL A 214 -10.19 7.80 6.73
CA VAL A 214 -8.72 7.77 6.64
C VAL A 214 -8.22 8.66 5.49
N SER A 215 -6.95 9.06 5.58
CA SER A 215 -6.24 9.64 4.43
C SER A 215 -5.66 8.52 3.57
N LEU A 216 -6.06 8.47 2.31
CA LEU A 216 -5.64 7.52 1.28
C LEU A 216 -4.62 8.13 0.32
N THR A 217 -3.90 7.25 -0.36
CA THR A 217 -3.14 7.52 -1.58
C THR A 217 -3.49 6.48 -2.63
N ARG A 218 -3.55 6.90 -3.90
CA ARG A 218 -3.37 5.98 -5.02
C ARG A 218 -1.87 5.85 -5.26
N HIS A 219 -1.31 4.72 -4.86
CA HIS A 219 0.12 4.54 -4.74
C HIS A 219 0.62 3.46 -5.71
N PHE A 220 1.87 3.57 -6.10
CA PHE A 220 2.60 2.59 -6.91
C PHE A 220 2.70 1.26 -6.15
N ALA A 221 2.11 0.19 -6.69
CA ALA A 221 2.21 -1.14 -6.11
C ALA A 221 3.68 -1.62 -6.11
N ASN A 222 4.42 -1.27 -7.16
CA ASN A 222 5.83 -1.58 -7.30
C ASN A 222 6.72 -0.85 -6.29
N TYR A 223 6.31 0.32 -5.79
CA TYR A 223 7.03 0.96 -4.68
C TYR A 223 7.05 0.03 -3.46
N TYR A 224 5.87 -0.47 -3.05
CA TYR A 224 5.76 -1.38 -1.91
C TYR A 224 6.54 -2.68 -2.14
N ASN A 225 6.45 -3.24 -3.34
CA ASN A 225 7.17 -4.45 -3.70
C ASN A 225 8.69 -4.23 -3.57
N LEU A 226 9.22 -3.17 -4.18
CA LEU A 226 10.65 -2.90 -4.15
C LEU A 226 11.15 -2.64 -2.72
N ILE A 227 10.47 -1.79 -1.94
CA ILE A 227 10.92 -1.49 -0.58
C ILE A 227 10.83 -2.71 0.33
N SER A 228 9.76 -3.51 0.24
CA SER A 228 9.54 -4.65 1.13
C SER A 228 10.55 -5.77 0.87
N TYR A 229 10.78 -6.11 -0.40
CA TYR A 229 11.65 -7.23 -0.75
C TYR A 229 13.13 -6.87 -0.70
N ARG A 230 13.51 -5.62 -1.00
CA ARG A 230 14.87 -5.14 -0.77
C ARG A 230 15.15 -4.94 0.71
N PHE A 231 14.16 -4.56 1.53
CA PHE A 231 14.30 -4.55 2.99
C PHE A 231 14.59 -5.95 3.55
N ASP A 232 13.79 -6.95 3.18
CA ASP A 232 14.01 -8.36 3.53
C ASP A 232 15.42 -8.83 3.11
N ALA A 233 15.86 -8.49 1.90
CA ALA A 233 17.19 -8.83 1.41
C ALA A 233 18.32 -8.12 2.19
N GLN A 234 18.21 -6.82 2.45
CA GLN A 234 19.23 -6.07 3.21
C GLN A 234 19.34 -6.56 4.65
N MET A 235 18.22 -6.88 5.30
CA MET A 235 18.22 -7.47 6.64
C MET A 235 18.96 -8.81 6.66
N ASN A 236 18.73 -9.65 5.65
CA ASN A 236 19.45 -10.90 5.48
C ASN A 236 20.95 -10.70 5.26
N GLU A 237 21.32 -9.79 4.37
CA GLU A 237 22.72 -9.47 4.05
C GLU A 237 23.46 -8.92 5.27
N SER A 238 22.79 -8.11 6.09
CA SER A 238 23.40 -7.48 7.27
C SER A 238 23.51 -8.41 8.48
N ALA A 239 22.53 -9.27 8.73
CA ALA A 239 22.46 -10.03 9.99
C ALA A 239 21.86 -11.44 9.89
N GLY A 240 21.68 -11.98 8.68
CA GLY A 240 21.26 -13.37 8.43
C GLY A 240 19.80 -13.68 8.76
N ASP A 241 19.49 -14.97 8.83
CA ASP A 241 18.11 -15.50 8.86
C ASP A 241 17.22 -14.93 9.97
N ALA A 242 17.78 -14.66 11.15
CA ALA A 242 17.02 -14.08 12.26
C ALA A 242 16.53 -12.66 11.94
N ALA A 243 17.37 -11.84 11.31
CA ALA A 243 17.01 -10.49 10.88
C ALA A 243 16.01 -10.52 9.73
N THR A 244 16.16 -11.47 8.81
CA THR A 244 15.21 -11.77 7.74
C THR A 244 13.82 -12.11 8.30
N GLU A 245 13.76 -12.98 9.31
CA GLU A 245 12.47 -13.32 9.94
C GLU A 245 11.85 -12.12 10.65
N ALA A 246 12.65 -11.33 11.37
CA ALA A 246 12.18 -10.09 11.99
C ALA A 246 11.62 -9.10 10.95
N ALA A 247 12.31 -8.95 9.81
CA ALA A 247 11.84 -8.13 8.69
C ALA A 247 10.47 -8.60 8.19
N ARG A 248 10.29 -9.92 7.99
CA ARG A 248 9.03 -10.50 7.52
C ARG A 248 7.91 -10.38 8.54
N ILE A 249 8.20 -10.44 9.84
CA ILE A 249 7.23 -10.16 10.90
C ILE A 249 6.74 -8.72 10.78
N LEU A 250 7.65 -7.75 10.70
CA LEU A 250 7.31 -6.33 10.54
C LEU A 250 6.49 -6.05 9.27
N LEU A 251 6.83 -6.70 8.14
CA LEU A 251 6.10 -6.55 6.88
C LEU A 251 4.67 -7.13 6.96
N LYS A 252 4.49 -8.25 7.65
CA LYS A 252 3.15 -8.83 7.91
C LYS A 252 2.36 -7.96 8.88
N GLU A 253 3.02 -7.43 9.91
CA GLU A 253 2.41 -6.51 10.88
C GLU A 253 1.92 -5.23 10.19
N ALA A 254 2.68 -4.69 9.22
CA ALA A 254 2.21 -3.57 8.40
C ALA A 254 0.86 -3.88 7.72
N GLY A 255 0.68 -5.12 7.24
CA GLY A 255 -0.61 -5.60 6.73
C GLY A 255 -1.71 -5.70 7.79
N GLN A 256 -1.38 -6.10 9.02
CA GLN A 256 -2.33 -6.15 10.14
C GLN A 256 -2.77 -4.74 10.57
N VAL A 257 -1.83 -3.81 10.71
CA VAL A 257 -2.10 -2.38 10.96
C VAL A 257 -2.95 -1.78 9.85
N CYS A 258 -2.65 -2.13 8.59
CA CYS A 258 -3.45 -1.73 7.44
C CYS A 258 -4.89 -2.22 7.57
N ALA A 259 -5.10 -3.51 7.85
CA ALA A 259 -6.43 -4.05 8.04
C ALA A 259 -7.16 -3.37 9.21
N PHE A 260 -6.56 -3.31 10.39
CA PHE A 260 -7.19 -2.75 11.58
C PHE A 260 -7.74 -1.34 11.34
N HIS A 261 -6.96 -0.46 10.73
CA HIS A 261 -7.38 0.92 10.50
C HIS A 261 -8.13 1.14 9.18
N THR A 262 -7.72 0.49 8.09
CA THR A 262 -8.35 0.69 6.78
C THR A 262 -9.63 -0.11 6.67
N PHE A 263 -9.59 -1.41 6.94
CA PHE A 263 -10.80 -2.24 6.88
C PHE A 263 -11.74 -1.83 8.00
N GLY A 264 -11.22 -1.62 9.22
CA GLY A 264 -12.02 -1.11 10.33
C GLY A 264 -12.64 0.25 10.04
N GLY A 265 -11.89 1.19 9.45
CA GLY A 265 -12.40 2.51 9.05
C GLY A 265 -13.48 2.42 7.98
N ILE A 266 -13.27 1.58 6.96
CA ILE A 266 -14.28 1.27 5.93
C ILE A 266 -15.53 0.70 6.59
N MET A 267 -15.40 -0.33 7.39
CA MET A 267 -16.49 -1.00 8.12
C MET A 267 -17.27 -0.09 9.07
N GLN A 268 -16.67 1.02 9.51
CA GLN A 268 -17.30 2.05 10.35
C GLN A 268 -17.72 3.30 9.58
N SER A 269 -17.54 3.33 8.25
CA SER A 269 -17.79 4.51 7.41
C SER A 269 -19.27 4.66 7.03
N ALA A 270 -19.64 5.87 6.61
CA ALA A 270 -20.98 6.13 6.09
C ALA A 270 -21.22 5.39 4.76
N GLU A 271 -20.17 5.21 3.96
CA GLU A 271 -20.18 4.46 2.71
C GLU A 271 -20.54 3.00 2.96
N TRP A 272 -19.98 2.37 4.02
CA TRP A 272 -20.33 1.02 4.41
C TRP A 272 -21.78 0.89 4.89
N ASP A 273 -22.23 1.81 5.76
CA ASP A 273 -23.61 1.83 6.25
C ASP A 273 -24.62 2.02 5.10
N ALA A 274 -24.25 2.75 4.04
CA ALA A 274 -25.11 3.03 2.90
C ALA A 274 -25.14 1.89 1.86
N LEU A 275 -24.00 1.25 1.58
CA LEU A 275 -23.85 0.33 0.45
C LEU A 275 -23.77 -1.14 0.85
N ILE A 276 -22.99 -1.47 1.89
CA ILE A 276 -22.65 -2.87 2.22
C ILE A 276 -23.54 -3.40 3.33
N LYS A 277 -23.63 -2.67 4.45
CA LYS A 277 -24.40 -3.11 5.63
C LYS A 277 -25.86 -3.48 5.34
N PRO A 278 -26.61 -2.80 4.44
CA PRO A 278 -27.98 -3.20 4.12
C PRO A 278 -28.09 -4.59 3.48
N GLN A 279 -26.99 -5.13 2.97
CA GLN A 279 -26.90 -6.47 2.38
C GLN A 279 -26.43 -7.53 3.38
N CYS A 280 -25.96 -7.15 4.56
CA CYS A 280 -25.45 -8.09 5.56
C CYS A 280 -26.59 -8.65 6.42
N GLU A 281 -26.79 -9.97 6.37
CA GLU A 281 -27.72 -10.70 7.24
C GLU A 281 -26.99 -11.38 8.41
N THR A 282 -25.71 -11.76 8.21
CA THR A 282 -24.89 -12.45 9.21
C THR A 282 -23.53 -11.76 9.41
N THR A 283 -22.79 -12.20 10.43
CA THR A 283 -21.41 -11.75 10.69
C THR A 283 -20.47 -12.09 9.54
N GLU A 284 -20.69 -13.23 8.88
CA GLU A 284 -19.88 -13.68 7.75
C GLU A 284 -19.98 -12.72 6.56
N ASP A 285 -21.14 -12.10 6.35
CA ASP A 285 -21.34 -11.13 5.27
C ASP A 285 -20.41 -9.91 5.38
N TRP A 286 -19.93 -9.57 6.58
CA TRP A 286 -18.91 -8.52 6.74
C TRP A 286 -17.56 -8.92 6.13
N VAL A 287 -17.23 -10.22 6.14
CA VAL A 287 -16.03 -10.76 5.47
C VAL A 287 -16.17 -10.60 3.95
N TYR A 288 -17.31 -11.02 3.38
CA TYR A 288 -17.58 -10.90 1.93
C TYR A 288 -17.66 -9.45 1.47
N GLY A 289 -18.37 -8.61 2.23
CA GLY A 289 -18.48 -7.17 1.95
C GLY A 289 -17.11 -6.50 1.91
N MET A 290 -16.23 -6.81 2.87
CA MET A 290 -14.88 -6.23 2.88
C MET A 290 -14.01 -6.78 1.74
N VAL A 291 -14.06 -8.08 1.45
CA VAL A 291 -13.36 -8.67 0.29
C VAL A 291 -13.81 -8.00 -1.01
N SER A 292 -15.10 -7.70 -1.14
CA SER A 292 -15.64 -6.95 -2.29
C SER A 292 -15.07 -5.54 -2.40
N VAL A 293 -14.94 -4.82 -1.28
CA VAL A 293 -14.30 -3.50 -1.29
C VAL A 293 -12.82 -3.61 -1.68
N VAL A 294 -12.06 -4.57 -1.13
CA VAL A 294 -10.64 -4.80 -1.48
C VAL A 294 -10.45 -5.03 -2.99
N ASN A 295 -11.39 -5.74 -3.62
CA ASN A 295 -11.41 -5.99 -5.06
C ASN A 295 -11.62 -4.72 -5.93
N ALA A 296 -11.91 -3.57 -5.33
CA ALA A 296 -11.92 -2.26 -6.00
C ALA A 296 -10.63 -1.44 -5.75
N LEU A 297 -9.75 -1.88 -4.86
CA LEU A 297 -8.55 -1.13 -4.43
C LEU A 297 -7.29 -1.44 -5.25
N GLY A 298 -7.38 -2.35 -6.22
CA GLY A 298 -6.25 -2.75 -7.08
C GLY A 298 -5.38 -3.88 -6.53
N TRP A 299 -5.82 -4.57 -5.47
CA TRP A 299 -4.96 -5.50 -4.72
C TRP A 299 -4.84 -6.90 -5.35
N GLY A 300 -5.39 -7.09 -6.55
CA GLY A 300 -5.60 -8.40 -7.17
C GLY A 300 -6.98 -8.95 -6.84
N ARG A 301 -7.31 -10.14 -7.37
CA ARG A 301 -8.63 -10.75 -7.20
C ARG A 301 -8.68 -11.58 -5.93
N TRP A 302 -9.22 -11.02 -4.85
CA TRP A 302 -9.48 -11.69 -3.58
C TRP A 302 -10.78 -12.48 -3.63
N SER A 303 -10.80 -13.67 -3.03
CA SER A 303 -12.00 -14.50 -2.92
C SER A 303 -11.98 -15.33 -1.64
N VAL A 304 -13.14 -15.47 -1.00
CA VAL A 304 -13.32 -16.40 0.13
C VAL A 304 -13.46 -17.81 -0.42
N ALA A 305 -12.48 -18.67 -0.12
CA ALA A 305 -12.48 -20.06 -0.53
C ALA A 305 -13.19 -20.97 0.48
N ALA A 306 -13.08 -20.65 1.76
CA ALA A 306 -13.83 -21.29 2.84
C ALA A 306 -13.90 -20.36 4.04
N LEU A 307 -15.02 -20.37 4.76
CA LEU A 307 -15.17 -19.63 6.00
C LEU A 307 -15.91 -20.49 7.01
N GLU A 308 -15.27 -20.73 8.14
CA GLU A 308 -15.86 -21.33 9.33
C GLU A 308 -15.94 -20.25 10.41
N PRO A 309 -17.16 -19.81 10.77
CA PRO A 309 -17.39 -18.68 11.67
C PRO A 309 -16.54 -18.73 12.93
N ALA A 310 -15.90 -17.61 13.26
CA ALA A 310 -15.05 -17.44 14.45
C ALA A 310 -13.92 -18.48 14.65
N ARG A 311 -13.62 -19.29 13.62
CA ARG A 311 -12.65 -20.40 13.69
C ARG A 311 -11.57 -20.35 12.61
N ARG A 312 -11.97 -20.23 11.34
CA ARG A 312 -11.05 -20.36 10.21
C ARG A 312 -11.53 -19.61 8.98
N LEU A 313 -10.61 -18.95 8.29
CA LEU A 313 -10.83 -18.36 6.98
C LEU A 313 -9.76 -18.85 6.01
N GLU A 314 -10.19 -19.30 4.83
CA GLU A 314 -9.33 -19.48 3.67
C GLU A 314 -9.61 -18.40 2.62
N LEU A 315 -8.62 -17.57 2.36
CA LEU A 315 -8.64 -16.60 1.26
C LEU A 315 -7.75 -17.08 0.13
N VAL A 316 -8.18 -16.81 -1.10
CA VAL A 316 -7.37 -16.95 -2.29
C VAL A 316 -7.22 -15.59 -2.95
N ILE A 317 -6.00 -15.29 -3.41
CA ILE A 317 -5.75 -14.14 -4.26
C ILE A 317 -5.17 -14.61 -5.58
N ASP A 318 -5.90 -14.33 -6.65
CA ASP A 318 -5.42 -14.50 -8.00
C ASP A 318 -4.74 -13.22 -8.48
N GLY A 319 -3.43 -13.31 -8.72
CA GLY A 319 -2.63 -12.18 -9.19
C GLY A 319 -2.51 -11.01 -8.20
N SER A 320 -2.18 -11.27 -6.94
CA SER A 320 -1.89 -10.19 -5.97
C SER A 320 -0.79 -9.26 -6.52
N TYR A 321 -0.88 -7.96 -6.22
CA TYR A 321 0.15 -7.02 -6.67
C TYR A 321 1.54 -7.37 -6.11
N GLU A 322 1.58 -7.97 -4.90
CA GLU A 322 2.78 -8.50 -4.26
C GLU A 322 3.42 -9.61 -5.08
N SER A 323 2.64 -10.64 -5.43
CA SER A 323 3.16 -11.77 -6.22
C SER A 323 3.49 -11.39 -7.66
N ASN A 324 2.68 -10.54 -8.30
CA ASN A 324 2.94 -10.04 -9.65
C ASN A 324 4.28 -9.29 -9.70
N GLY A 325 4.47 -8.34 -8.77
CA GLY A 325 5.69 -7.55 -8.73
C GLY A 325 6.91 -8.36 -8.28
N TYR A 326 6.76 -9.24 -7.28
CA TYR A 326 7.86 -10.10 -6.84
C TYR A 326 8.38 -10.96 -7.99
N LEU A 327 7.49 -11.67 -8.69
CA LEU A 327 7.88 -12.56 -9.79
C LEU A 327 8.61 -11.82 -10.92
N ALA A 328 8.18 -10.60 -11.23
CA ALA A 328 8.79 -9.80 -12.29
C ALA A 328 10.14 -9.18 -11.88
N ALA A 329 10.27 -8.73 -10.64
CA ALA A 329 11.48 -8.03 -10.17
C ALA A 329 12.55 -8.97 -9.59
N PHE A 330 12.14 -10.08 -8.96
CA PHE A 330 13.02 -10.95 -8.17
C PHE A 330 12.95 -12.43 -8.58
N GLY A 331 12.08 -12.80 -9.53
CA GLY A 331 11.94 -14.18 -10.00
C GLY A 331 11.20 -15.08 -9.01
N LYS A 332 11.65 -16.33 -8.87
CA LYS A 332 11.00 -17.31 -7.98
C LYS A 332 11.50 -17.18 -6.54
N SER A 333 10.72 -17.71 -5.60
CA SER A 333 11.08 -17.78 -4.19
C SER A 333 10.89 -19.18 -3.62
N ASN A 334 11.64 -19.47 -2.56
CA ASN A 334 11.47 -20.67 -1.74
C ASN A 334 10.57 -20.42 -0.52
N THR A 335 10.15 -19.17 -0.28
CA THR A 335 9.27 -18.80 0.83
C THR A 335 8.10 -17.94 0.34
N PRO A 336 6.99 -17.87 1.09
CA PRO A 336 5.87 -17.01 0.74
C PRO A 336 6.25 -15.52 0.77
N ARG A 337 5.60 -14.69 -0.06
CA ARG A 337 6.02 -13.31 -0.36
C ARG A 337 4.89 -12.27 -0.27
N CYS A 338 3.65 -12.68 -0.04
CA CYS A 338 2.54 -11.73 0.07
C CYS A 338 2.34 -11.33 1.54
N TYR A 339 3.21 -10.44 2.02
CA TYR A 339 3.26 -10.03 3.42
C TYR A 339 2.05 -9.17 3.81
N LEU A 340 1.66 -8.20 2.97
CA LEU A 340 0.45 -7.40 3.20
C LEU A 340 -0.77 -8.32 3.23
N ALA A 341 -0.95 -9.18 2.22
CA ALA A 341 -2.11 -10.05 2.15
C ALA A 341 -2.21 -11.00 3.36
N THR A 342 -1.07 -11.49 3.86
CA THR A 342 -1.02 -12.31 5.08
C THR A 342 -1.48 -11.51 6.30
N GLY A 343 -0.94 -10.30 6.50
CA GLY A 343 -1.36 -9.43 7.59
C GLY A 343 -2.84 -9.03 7.48
N GLY A 344 -3.28 -8.68 6.28
CA GLY A 344 -4.65 -8.29 5.98
C GLY A 344 -5.66 -9.40 6.25
N THR A 345 -5.31 -10.65 5.91
CA THR A 345 -6.14 -11.83 6.20
C THR A 345 -6.30 -12.06 7.70
N SER A 346 -5.21 -11.89 8.48
CA SER A 346 -5.27 -11.94 9.94
C SER A 346 -6.18 -10.84 10.48
N GLY A 347 -5.98 -9.60 9.99
CA GLY A 347 -6.69 -8.44 10.50
C GLY A 347 -8.18 -8.45 10.17
N LEU A 348 -8.59 -8.99 9.01
CA LEU A 348 -10.00 -9.17 8.68
C LEU A 348 -10.72 -10.07 9.69
N MET A 349 -10.13 -11.23 10.02
CA MET A 349 -10.71 -12.14 11.01
C MET A 349 -10.71 -11.55 12.41
N ASN A 350 -9.64 -10.85 12.79
CA ASN A 350 -9.58 -10.19 14.09
C ASN A 350 -10.60 -9.07 14.23
N LEU A 351 -10.78 -8.24 13.21
CA LEU A 351 -11.80 -7.19 13.23
C LEU A 351 -13.21 -7.76 13.40
N VAL A 352 -13.55 -8.78 12.61
CA VAL A 352 -14.91 -9.34 12.59
C VAL A 352 -15.22 -10.18 13.82
N TYR A 353 -14.29 -11.05 14.26
CA TYR A 353 -14.59 -12.09 15.26
C TYR A 353 -13.89 -11.92 16.60
N HIS A 354 -12.97 -10.98 16.75
CA HIS A 354 -12.28 -10.74 18.01
C HIS A 354 -12.51 -9.32 18.54
N ALA A 355 -12.37 -8.31 17.68
CA ALA A 355 -12.60 -6.92 18.01
C ALA A 355 -14.08 -6.52 18.01
N ASP A 356 -14.96 -7.36 17.45
CA ASP A 356 -16.38 -7.07 17.25
C ASP A 356 -16.59 -5.69 16.59
N ILE A 357 -16.07 -5.54 15.38
CA ILE A 357 -16.12 -4.29 14.62
C ILE A 357 -17.55 -3.75 14.42
N GLN A 358 -18.56 -4.63 14.48
CA GLN A 358 -19.98 -4.29 14.35
C GLN A 358 -20.48 -3.42 15.49
N SER A 359 -19.88 -3.55 16.68
CA SER A 359 -20.14 -2.68 17.84
C SER A 359 -19.56 -1.26 17.70
N ARG A 360 -18.83 -0.99 16.60
CA ARG A 360 -18.13 0.27 16.30
C ARG A 360 -17.14 0.70 17.39
N PRO A 361 -16.19 -0.16 17.78
CA PRO A 361 -15.18 0.20 18.76
C PRO A 361 -14.29 1.33 18.24
N ALA A 362 -13.80 2.20 19.13
CA ALA A 362 -12.82 3.19 18.76
C ALA A 362 -11.49 2.50 18.38
N LEU A 363 -11.04 2.69 17.13
CA LEU A 363 -9.81 2.10 16.57
C LEU A 363 -8.56 2.81 17.07
N THR A 364 -8.32 2.71 18.38
CA THR A 364 -7.20 3.33 19.09
C THR A 364 -5.97 2.40 19.12
N PRO A 365 -4.75 2.93 19.35
CA PRO A 365 -3.56 2.11 19.55
C PRO A 365 -3.74 1.09 20.68
N GLN A 366 -4.36 1.47 21.80
CA GLN A 366 -4.64 0.56 22.91
C GLN A 366 -5.61 -0.56 22.51
N PHE A 367 -6.58 -0.27 21.64
CA PHE A 367 -7.48 -1.29 21.14
C PHE A 367 -6.81 -2.21 20.13
N TYR A 368 -5.89 -1.71 19.31
CA TYR A 368 -5.02 -2.53 18.46
C TYR A 368 -4.22 -3.53 19.30
N GLU A 369 -3.51 -3.07 20.33
CA GLU A 369 -2.74 -3.94 21.23
C GLU A 369 -3.60 -5.07 21.81
N ARG A 370 -4.79 -4.73 22.34
CA ARG A 370 -5.71 -5.75 22.86
C ARG A 370 -6.20 -6.73 21.79
N THR A 371 -6.39 -6.27 20.57
CA THR A 371 -6.91 -7.09 19.46
C THR A 371 -5.87 -8.07 18.91
N TYR A 372 -4.58 -7.71 18.95
CA TYR A 372 -3.53 -8.50 18.28
C TYR A 372 -2.50 -9.10 19.23
N ASN A 373 -2.50 -8.71 20.52
CA ASN A 373 -1.53 -9.19 21.51
C ASN A 373 -2.18 -9.80 22.77
N GLU A 374 -3.50 -9.69 22.95
CA GLU A 374 -4.19 -10.28 24.10
C GLU A 374 -5.18 -11.37 23.68
N GLY A 375 -5.23 -12.46 24.46
CA GLY A 375 -6.20 -13.54 24.27
C GLY A 375 -6.01 -14.35 22.99
N HIS A 376 -7.12 -14.92 22.51
CA HIS A 376 -7.15 -15.82 21.35
C HIS A 376 -7.44 -15.04 20.06
N PHE A 377 -6.43 -14.46 19.44
CA PHE A 377 -6.54 -13.73 18.18
C PHE A 377 -6.25 -14.63 16.97
N PHE A 378 -6.59 -14.17 15.76
CA PHE A 378 -6.35 -14.89 14.52
C PHE A 378 -4.99 -14.55 13.93
N VAL A 379 -4.31 -15.57 13.42
CA VAL A 379 -3.06 -15.42 12.66
C VAL A 379 -3.18 -16.14 11.34
N ALA A 380 -2.83 -15.44 10.27
CA ALA A 380 -2.81 -15.98 8.93
C ALA A 380 -1.43 -16.47 8.52
N ARG A 381 -1.43 -17.49 7.66
CA ARG A 381 -0.24 -17.99 6.96
C ARG A 381 -0.54 -18.07 5.47
N GLU A 382 0.38 -17.62 4.63
CA GLU A 382 0.35 -17.90 3.19
C GLU A 382 0.83 -19.35 2.98
N VAL A 383 -0.09 -20.25 2.64
CA VAL A 383 0.17 -21.70 2.50
C VAL A 383 0.47 -22.11 1.06
N GLU A 384 0.07 -21.30 0.09
CA GLU A 384 0.46 -21.41 -1.32
C GLU A 384 0.82 -20.01 -1.82
N CYS A 385 1.89 -19.89 -2.60
CA CYS A 385 2.35 -18.60 -3.14
C CYS A 385 2.72 -18.74 -4.61
N ARG A 386 2.28 -17.79 -5.43
CA ARG A 386 2.67 -17.76 -6.85
C ARG A 386 4.18 -17.61 -7.06
N ALA A 387 4.84 -16.85 -6.19
CA ALA A 387 6.30 -16.74 -6.21
C ALA A 387 7.01 -18.09 -5.98
N MET A 388 6.35 -19.03 -5.30
CA MET A 388 6.83 -20.40 -5.07
C MET A 388 6.39 -21.40 -6.15
N GLY A 389 5.71 -20.92 -7.21
CA GLY A 389 5.26 -21.76 -8.33
C GLY A 389 3.82 -22.28 -8.23
N ALA A 390 3.05 -21.86 -7.21
CA ALA A 390 1.61 -22.12 -7.20
C ALA A 390 0.88 -21.32 -8.29
N SER A 391 -0.33 -21.74 -8.69
CA SER A 391 -1.14 -20.99 -9.64
C SER A 391 -1.67 -19.67 -9.05
N GLN A 392 -1.94 -19.68 -7.75
CA GLN A 392 -2.53 -18.58 -6.98
C GLN A 392 -1.92 -18.50 -5.58
N CYS A 393 -2.16 -17.40 -4.86
CA CYS A 393 -1.76 -17.29 -3.46
C CYS A 393 -2.92 -17.71 -2.56
N ARG A 394 -2.68 -18.55 -1.55
CA ARG A 394 -3.70 -19.03 -0.61
C ARG A 394 -3.28 -18.72 0.81
N PHE A 395 -4.20 -18.15 1.58
CA PHE A 395 -3.99 -17.69 2.94
C PHE A 395 -4.97 -18.40 3.86
N VAL A 396 -4.49 -18.87 5.00
CA VAL A 396 -5.31 -19.53 6.02
C VAL A 396 -5.14 -18.78 7.33
N ALA A 397 -6.21 -18.14 7.81
CA ALA A 397 -6.29 -17.56 9.15
C ALA A 397 -7.00 -18.52 10.11
N GLU A 398 -6.35 -18.79 11.23
CA GLU A 398 -6.85 -19.64 12.32
C GLU A 398 -6.60 -18.94 13.65
N ARG A 399 -7.42 -19.29 14.66
CA ARG A 399 -7.28 -18.75 16.02
C ARG A 399 -6.08 -19.41 16.73
N LEU A 400 -5.23 -18.61 17.37
CA LEU A 400 -4.13 -19.07 18.22
C LEU A 400 -4.56 -19.31 19.68
#